data_AF-A0A843BSD6-F1
#
_entry.id   AF-A0A843BSD6-F1
#
_cell.length_a   1.000
_cell.length_b   1.000
_cell.length_c   1.000
_cell.angle_alpha   90.00
_cell.angle_beta   90.00
_cell.angle_gamma   90.00
#
_symmetry.space_group_name_H-M   'P 1'
#
loop_
_entity.id
_entity.type
_entity.pdbx_description
1 polymer ?
#
loop_
_entity_poly.entity_id
_entity_poly.type
_entity_poly.pdbx_seq_one_letter_code
_entity_poly.pdbx_strand_id
1 'polypeptide(L)'
;MDFYTDSFSGINAPSAIEINIRPNILYTEEYSYLTKDELEVLFLLATTDMFTDGLSSFSFSGIKRQLGKHQQKITKAVNRLLSKSLICKNSLGYSISSKGTAILSEVIKLQNAVDLQQSADDYLQQRITFNEKIPLDNITTLLVGKWFGSFRYISHTEGKDLVIRWQLVDSRASATLHVFDDEAILNIIPDKQDSQKFSYEQALDDLSRYFFEILSSLGINAIIEFEGWRRRSFSEIDFQQRFTAWLSSLNNLSEN
;
A
#
# COMPACT_ATOMS: atom_id res chain seq x y z
N MET A 1 7.45 25.99 11.24
CA MET A 1 7.32 24.53 11.11
C MET A 1 8.18 24.19 9.93
N ASP A 2 9.36 23.67 10.22
CA ASP A 2 10.45 23.66 9.26
C ASP A 2 10.39 22.33 8.50
N PHE A 3 9.91 22.39 7.26
CA PHE A 3 9.86 21.24 6.38
C PHE A 3 11.23 21.02 5.77
N TYR A 4 11.86 19.88 6.06
CA TYR A 4 13.08 19.48 5.37
C TYR A 4 12.73 18.84 4.03
N THR A 5 12.91 19.61 2.96
CA THR A 5 12.95 19.09 1.58
C THR A 5 14.38 18.74 1.24
N ASP A 6 14.70 17.45 1.04
CA ASP A 6 15.54 16.95 -0.07
C ASP A 6 16.10 15.51 0.10
N SER A 7 16.23 14.85 -1.06
CA SER A 7 17.30 13.93 -1.51
C SER A 7 17.79 12.75 -0.64
N PHE A 8 16.90 12.05 0.07
CA PHE A 8 17.20 10.70 0.57
C PHE A 8 16.23 9.67 -0.01
N SER A 9 16.77 8.46 -0.27
CA SER A 9 16.21 7.30 -0.99
C SER A 9 14.71 7.39 -1.35
N GLY A 10 14.42 7.43 -2.66
CA GLY A 10 13.10 7.66 -3.25
C GLY A 10 12.03 6.58 -3.02
N ILE A 11 12.07 5.83 -1.92
CA ILE A 11 11.09 4.80 -1.61
C ILE A 11 10.09 5.35 -0.61
N ASN A 12 9.12 6.06 -1.17
CA ASN A 12 8.03 6.67 -0.44
C ASN A 12 6.95 5.63 -0.14
N ALA A 13 6.47 5.58 1.10
CA ALA A 13 5.22 4.90 1.42
C ALA A 13 4.07 5.46 0.56
N PRO A 14 3.39 4.66 -0.30
CA PRO A 14 2.21 5.14 -1.00
C PRO A 14 1.12 5.47 0.02
N SER A 15 0.57 6.68 -0.11
CA SER A 15 -0.61 7.14 0.61
C SER A 15 -1.86 6.38 0.19
N ALA A 16 -2.96 6.60 0.91
CA ALA A 16 -4.27 6.11 0.51
C ALA A 16 -4.59 6.63 -0.90
N ILE A 17 -4.80 5.72 -1.86
CA ILE A 17 -5.05 6.07 -3.25
C ILE A 17 -6.54 6.33 -3.41
N GLU A 18 -6.90 7.56 -3.79
CA GLU A 18 -8.27 7.86 -4.22
C GLU A 18 -8.45 7.39 -5.67
N ILE A 19 -9.21 6.31 -5.84
CA ILE A 19 -9.49 5.73 -7.16
C ILE A 19 -10.84 6.28 -7.64
N ASN A 20 -10.82 7.25 -8.54
CA ASN A 20 -12.05 7.77 -9.16
C ASN A 20 -12.26 7.17 -10.55
N ILE A 21 -13.17 6.19 -10.61
CA ILE A 21 -13.53 5.47 -11.84
C ILE A 21 -14.75 6.15 -12.47
N ARG A 22 -14.60 6.69 -13.69
CA ARG A 22 -15.71 7.31 -14.42
C ARG A 22 -16.86 6.29 -14.65
N PRO A 23 -18.14 6.68 -14.46
CA PRO A 23 -19.26 5.72 -14.51
C PRO A 23 -19.47 5.01 -15.85
N ASN A 24 -19.07 5.63 -16.97
CA ASN A 24 -19.30 5.10 -18.32
C ASN A 24 -18.39 3.93 -18.71
N ILE A 25 -17.54 3.45 -17.78
CA ILE A 25 -16.51 2.42 -17.99
C ILE A 25 -17.06 0.98 -17.94
N LEU A 26 -18.28 0.81 -17.43
CA LEU A 26 -18.73 -0.45 -16.83
C LEU A 26 -19.34 -1.48 -17.80
N TYR A 27 -19.39 -1.21 -19.11
CA TYR A 27 -20.15 -2.03 -20.04
C TYR A 27 -19.52 -2.07 -21.45
N THR A 28 -18.55 -2.95 -21.67
CA THR A 28 -18.19 -3.43 -23.02
C THR A 28 -18.19 -4.96 -23.05
N GLU A 29 -18.70 -5.55 -24.13
CA GLU A 29 -18.86 -7.00 -24.27
C GLU A 29 -17.53 -7.76 -24.36
N GLU A 30 -16.43 -7.06 -24.65
CA GLU A 30 -15.09 -7.65 -24.78
C GLU A 30 -14.44 -8.10 -23.46
N TYR A 31 -14.78 -7.48 -22.30
CA TYR A 31 -14.00 -7.66 -21.05
C TYR A 31 -14.81 -8.21 -19.87
N SER A 32 -15.80 -9.06 -20.14
CA SER A 32 -16.47 -9.89 -19.10
C SER A 32 -17.21 -9.12 -17.98
N TYR A 33 -17.80 -7.95 -18.28
CA TYR A 33 -18.66 -7.16 -17.37
C TYR A 33 -18.08 -6.99 -15.95
N LEU A 34 -17.00 -6.23 -15.81
CA LEU A 34 -16.51 -5.80 -14.50
C LEU A 34 -17.37 -4.66 -13.95
N THR A 35 -17.84 -4.83 -12.73
CA THR A 35 -18.55 -3.81 -11.96
C THR A 35 -17.57 -2.79 -11.38
N LYS A 36 -18.09 -1.63 -10.97
CA LYS A 36 -17.29 -0.60 -10.31
C LYS A 36 -16.56 -1.13 -9.08
N ASP A 37 -17.24 -1.94 -8.26
CA ASP A 37 -16.66 -2.55 -7.07
C ASP A 37 -15.50 -3.51 -7.44
N GLU A 38 -15.61 -4.27 -8.52
CA GLU A 38 -14.54 -5.16 -9.03
C GLU A 38 -13.34 -4.35 -9.54
N LEU A 39 -13.58 -3.29 -10.31
CA LEU A 39 -12.51 -2.43 -10.81
C LEU A 39 -11.76 -1.75 -9.67
N GLU A 40 -12.46 -1.17 -8.69
CA GLU A 40 -11.80 -0.52 -7.55
C GLU A 40 -10.91 -1.50 -6.75
N VAL A 41 -11.33 -2.76 -6.59
CA VAL A 41 -10.47 -3.79 -5.98
C VAL A 41 -9.24 -4.06 -6.85
N LEU A 42 -9.40 -4.19 -8.17
CA LEU A 42 -8.27 -4.40 -9.08
C LEU A 42 -7.29 -3.22 -9.05
N PHE A 43 -7.79 -1.98 -9.11
CA PHE A 43 -6.95 -0.79 -9.01
C PHE A 43 -6.20 -0.72 -7.68
N LEU A 44 -6.86 -1.01 -6.55
CA LEU A 44 -6.19 -1.02 -5.24
C LEU A 44 -5.04 -2.03 -5.20
N LEU A 45 -5.28 -3.25 -5.67
CA LEU A 45 -4.25 -4.29 -5.69
C LEU A 45 -3.12 -3.94 -6.66
N ALA A 46 -3.45 -3.54 -7.89
CA ALA A 46 -2.48 -3.19 -8.93
C ALA A 46 -1.58 -2.02 -8.54
N THR A 47 -2.17 -0.94 -8.02
CA THR A 47 -1.39 0.24 -7.64
C THR A 47 -0.44 -0.06 -6.48
N THR A 48 -0.84 -0.92 -5.54
CA THR A 48 0.07 -1.34 -4.48
C THR A 48 1.19 -2.24 -5.01
N ASP A 49 0.84 -3.14 -5.93
CA ASP A 49 1.79 -4.03 -6.58
C ASP A 49 2.85 -3.25 -7.39
N MET A 50 2.44 -2.17 -8.08
CA MET A 50 3.35 -1.24 -8.74
C MET A 50 4.39 -0.64 -7.80
N PHE A 51 4.00 -0.24 -6.59
CA PHE A 51 4.94 0.37 -5.66
C PHE A 51 5.88 -0.62 -4.98
N THR A 52 5.66 -1.92 -5.19
CA THR A 52 6.29 -2.96 -4.38
C THR A 52 6.75 -4.17 -5.20
N ASP A 53 6.94 -3.98 -6.50
CA ASP A 53 7.55 -4.95 -7.42
C ASP A 53 6.94 -6.37 -7.39
N GLY A 54 5.62 -6.48 -7.27
CA GLY A 54 4.91 -7.74 -7.60
C GLY A 54 4.65 -8.72 -6.45
N LEU A 55 5.01 -8.39 -5.21
CA LEU A 55 4.91 -9.30 -4.07
C LEU A 55 3.94 -8.79 -2.98
N SER A 56 2.96 -8.00 -3.39
CA SER A 56 1.98 -7.40 -2.47
C SER A 56 0.84 -8.35 -2.12
N SER A 57 0.43 -8.35 -0.85
CA SER A 57 -0.73 -9.12 -0.38
C SER A 57 -1.60 -8.32 0.58
N PHE A 58 -2.89 -8.23 0.28
CA PHE A 58 -3.89 -7.53 1.08
C PHE A 58 -4.74 -8.48 1.90
N SER A 59 -5.00 -8.13 3.15
CA SER A 59 -6.09 -8.77 3.89
C SER A 59 -7.45 -8.36 3.33
N PHE A 60 -8.47 -9.22 3.51
CA PHE A 60 -9.86 -8.85 3.17
C PHE A 60 -10.30 -7.56 3.90
N SER A 61 -9.97 -7.48 5.19
CA SER A 61 -10.26 -6.30 6.02
C SER A 61 -9.53 -5.07 5.50
N GLY A 62 -8.31 -5.23 4.98
CA GLY A 62 -7.53 -4.18 4.33
C GLY A 62 -8.23 -3.62 3.10
N ILE A 63 -8.66 -4.49 2.17
CA ILE A 63 -9.44 -4.10 0.99
C ILE A 63 -10.72 -3.35 1.40
N LYS A 64 -11.45 -3.88 2.38
CA LYS A 64 -12.69 -3.27 2.88
C LYS A 64 -12.45 -1.87 3.43
N ARG A 65 -11.38 -1.68 4.23
CA ARG A 65 -11.08 -0.41 4.89
C ARG A 65 -10.58 0.64 3.90
N GLN A 66 -9.70 0.25 2.98
CA GLN A 66 -9.17 1.13 1.95
C GLN A 66 -10.25 1.63 1.00
N LEU A 67 -11.20 0.76 0.62
CA LEU A 67 -12.30 1.16 -0.26
C LEU A 67 -13.47 1.80 0.47
N GLY A 68 -13.50 1.80 1.82
CA GLY A 68 -14.60 2.36 2.61
C GLY A 68 -15.98 1.71 2.33
N LYS A 69 -16.00 0.46 1.86
CA LYS A 69 -17.22 -0.21 1.37
C LYS A 69 -17.80 -1.18 2.38
N HIS A 70 -19.13 -1.36 2.29
CA HIS A 70 -19.83 -2.37 3.08
C HIS A 70 -19.31 -3.79 2.78
N GLN A 71 -19.22 -4.62 3.80
CA GLN A 71 -18.62 -5.96 3.72
C GLN A 71 -19.21 -6.81 2.61
N GLN A 72 -20.55 -6.82 2.45
CA GLN A 72 -21.22 -7.61 1.42
C GLN A 72 -20.82 -7.20 -0.01
N LYS A 73 -20.59 -5.90 -0.27
CA LYS A 73 -20.14 -5.42 -1.59
C LYS A 73 -18.75 -5.94 -1.90
N ILE A 74 -17.82 -5.82 -0.95
CA ILE A 74 -16.45 -6.29 -1.10
C ILE A 74 -16.39 -7.82 -1.22
N THR A 75 -17.15 -8.56 -0.41
CA THR A 75 -17.25 -10.02 -0.53
C THR A 75 -17.71 -10.43 -1.93
N LYS A 76 -18.75 -9.77 -2.46
CA LYS A 76 -19.25 -10.06 -3.80
C LYS A 76 -18.22 -9.76 -4.88
N ALA A 77 -17.56 -8.60 -4.81
CA ALA A 77 -16.53 -8.20 -5.77
C ALA A 77 -15.33 -9.15 -5.76
N VAL A 78 -14.75 -9.42 -4.59
CA VAL A 78 -13.61 -10.32 -4.41
C VAL A 78 -13.92 -11.73 -4.91
N ASN A 79 -15.08 -12.30 -4.55
CA ASN A 79 -15.46 -13.64 -5.01
C ASN A 79 -15.62 -13.72 -6.52
N ARG A 80 -16.19 -12.68 -7.16
CA ARG A 80 -16.31 -12.64 -8.62
C ARG A 80 -14.95 -12.51 -9.31
N LEU A 81 -14.06 -11.65 -8.79
CA LEU A 81 -12.69 -11.53 -9.30
C LEU A 81 -11.91 -12.84 -9.18
N LEU A 82 -12.05 -13.56 -8.06
CA LEU A 82 -11.46 -14.90 -7.88
C LEU A 82 -12.02 -15.89 -8.91
N SER A 83 -13.34 -15.92 -9.11
CA SER A 83 -13.99 -16.82 -10.07
C SER A 83 -13.54 -16.57 -11.52
N LYS A 84 -13.15 -15.33 -11.84
CA LYS A 84 -12.62 -14.93 -13.14
C LYS A 84 -11.10 -15.09 -13.25
N SER A 85 -10.44 -15.54 -12.17
CA SER A 85 -8.98 -15.63 -12.04
C SER A 85 -8.27 -14.30 -12.29
N LEU A 86 -8.86 -13.19 -11.84
CA LEU A 86 -8.27 -11.84 -11.97
C LEU A 86 -7.48 -11.44 -10.73
N ILE A 87 -7.76 -12.08 -9.60
CA ILE A 87 -6.98 -11.97 -8.37
C ILE A 87 -6.64 -13.38 -7.88
N CYS A 88 -5.59 -13.47 -7.09
CA CYS A 88 -5.16 -14.68 -6.40
C CYS A 88 -5.48 -14.56 -4.90
N LYS A 89 -5.65 -15.69 -4.23
CA LYS A 89 -5.76 -15.77 -2.76
C LYS A 89 -4.75 -16.77 -2.23
N ASN A 90 -3.94 -16.37 -1.26
CA ASN A 90 -3.04 -17.24 -0.53
C ASN A 90 -3.34 -17.17 0.99
N SER A 91 -2.49 -17.79 1.81
CA SER A 91 -2.61 -17.77 3.27
C SER A 91 -2.47 -16.35 3.86
N LEU A 92 -1.79 -15.45 3.15
CA LEU A 92 -1.45 -14.11 3.63
C LEU A 92 -2.44 -13.03 3.16
N GLY A 93 -3.23 -13.31 2.12
CA GLY A 93 -4.20 -12.35 1.59
C GLY A 93 -4.55 -12.54 0.12
N TYR A 94 -4.84 -11.40 -0.53
CA TYR A 94 -5.23 -11.29 -1.93
C TYR A 94 -4.20 -10.46 -2.68
N SER A 95 -3.86 -10.89 -3.89
CA SER A 95 -2.97 -10.18 -4.82
C SER A 95 -3.60 -10.12 -6.20
N ILE A 96 -3.18 -9.17 -7.04
CA ILE A 96 -3.59 -9.15 -8.44
C ILE A 96 -2.90 -10.30 -9.19
N SER A 97 -3.60 -10.90 -10.14
CA SER A 97 -3.01 -11.92 -11.04
C SER A 97 -2.49 -11.27 -12.32
N SER A 98 -1.61 -11.94 -13.06
CA SER A 98 -1.17 -11.49 -14.39
C SER A 98 -2.35 -11.23 -15.34
N LYS A 99 -3.39 -12.07 -15.28
CA LYS A 99 -4.63 -11.86 -16.06
C LYS A 99 -5.40 -10.61 -15.61
N GLY A 100 -5.45 -10.35 -14.31
CA GLY A 100 -6.03 -9.12 -13.74
C GLY A 100 -5.30 -7.88 -14.21
N THR A 101 -3.96 -7.91 -14.19
CA THR A 101 -3.11 -6.83 -14.68
C THR A 101 -3.34 -6.57 -16.17
N ALA A 102 -3.39 -7.63 -17.00
CA ALA A 102 -3.65 -7.50 -18.42
C ALA A 102 -5.01 -6.84 -18.71
N ILE A 103 -6.07 -7.29 -18.04
CA ILE A 103 -7.40 -6.66 -18.17
C ILE A 103 -7.38 -5.20 -17.73
N LEU A 104 -6.72 -4.90 -16.61
CA LEU A 104 -6.64 -3.53 -16.10
C LEU A 104 -5.90 -2.61 -17.09
N SER A 105 -4.84 -3.11 -17.73
CA SER A 105 -4.11 -2.40 -18.78
C SER A 105 -5.02 -2.04 -19.95
N GLU A 106 -5.83 -2.97 -20.44
CA GLU A 106 -6.78 -2.71 -21.52
C GLU A 106 -7.87 -1.72 -21.12
N VAL A 107 -8.41 -1.83 -19.90
CA VAL A 107 -9.39 -0.87 -19.36
C VAL A 107 -8.83 0.56 -19.35
N ILE A 108 -7.55 0.74 -19.01
CA ILE A 108 -6.90 2.05 -18.97
C ILE A 108 -6.64 2.58 -20.38
N LYS A 109 -6.08 1.75 -21.28
CA LYS A 109 -5.79 2.11 -22.68
C LYS A 109 -7.04 2.57 -23.43
N LEU A 110 -8.14 1.85 -23.27
CA LEU A 110 -9.34 2.08 -24.06
C LEU A 110 -10.06 3.39 -23.69
N GLN A 111 -9.83 3.93 -22.48
CA GLN A 111 -10.83 4.85 -21.93
C GLN A 111 -10.28 6.10 -21.22
N ASN A 112 -8.94 6.33 -21.14
CA ASN A 112 -8.36 7.50 -20.41
C ASN A 112 -9.09 7.79 -19.08
N ALA A 113 -9.45 6.69 -18.40
CA ALA A 113 -10.73 6.60 -17.69
C ALA A 113 -10.62 6.83 -16.18
N VAL A 114 -9.38 6.88 -15.70
CA VAL A 114 -9.06 6.75 -14.30
C VAL A 114 -8.38 8.04 -13.88
N ASP A 115 -9.11 8.84 -13.12
CA ASP A 115 -8.53 9.95 -12.41
C ASP A 115 -7.96 9.37 -11.11
N LEU A 116 -6.65 9.15 -11.13
CA LEU A 116 -5.89 8.65 -9.99
C LEU A 116 -5.30 9.86 -9.28
N GLN A 117 -5.99 10.33 -8.25
CA GLN A 117 -5.51 11.44 -7.45
C GLN A 117 -4.66 10.92 -6.30
N GLN A 118 -3.38 11.30 -6.31
CA GLN A 118 -2.53 11.20 -5.13
C GLN A 118 -2.33 12.62 -4.61
N SER A 119 -2.83 12.90 -3.40
CA SER A 119 -2.64 14.21 -2.81
C SER A 119 -1.22 14.37 -2.26
N ALA A 120 -0.70 15.60 -2.27
CA ALA A 120 0.53 15.94 -1.56
C ALA A 120 0.29 15.76 -0.05
N ASP A 121 0.97 14.81 0.56
CA ASP A 121 0.73 14.44 1.96
C ASP A 121 1.93 14.85 2.81
N ASP A 122 1.65 15.58 3.88
CA ASP A 122 2.58 15.74 4.99
C ASP A 122 2.60 14.41 5.74
N TYR A 123 3.78 13.93 6.13
CA TYR A 123 3.94 12.68 6.83
C TYR A 123 5.03 12.81 7.90
N LEU A 124 4.86 12.07 8.98
CA LEU A 124 5.89 11.88 9.99
C LEU A 124 6.75 10.70 9.58
N GLN A 125 8.07 10.82 9.74
CA GLN A 125 9.01 9.77 9.41
C GLN A 125 10.02 9.57 10.54
N GLN A 126 10.38 8.32 10.78
CA GLN A 126 11.50 7.94 11.62
C GLN A 126 12.38 6.92 10.89
N ARG A 127 13.70 7.09 11.00
CA ARG A 127 14.69 6.16 10.46
C ARG A 127 15.39 5.46 11.60
N ILE A 128 15.43 4.14 11.53
CA ILE A 128 16.10 3.26 12.48
C ILE A 128 17.19 2.50 11.72
N THR A 129 18.42 2.51 12.21
CA THR A 129 19.52 1.72 11.63
C THR A 129 19.95 0.64 12.61
N PHE A 130 20.46 -0.47 12.05
CA PHE A 130 20.93 -1.61 12.83
C PHE A 130 22.15 -2.24 12.15
N ASN A 131 23.04 -2.80 12.96
CA ASN A 131 24.37 -3.23 12.51
C ASN A 131 24.41 -4.66 11.97
N GLU A 132 23.26 -5.35 11.96
CA GLU A 132 23.15 -6.76 11.62
C GLU A 132 22.03 -6.97 10.62
N LYS A 133 22.26 -7.86 9.64
CA LYS A 133 21.24 -8.20 8.65
C LYS A 133 20.05 -8.87 9.32
N ILE A 134 18.86 -8.32 9.12
CA ILE A 134 17.65 -8.88 9.74
C ILE A 134 17.11 -10.04 8.91
N PRO A 135 16.77 -11.19 9.52
CA PRO A 135 15.95 -12.21 8.87
C PRO A 135 14.53 -11.67 8.59
N LEU A 136 14.28 -11.22 7.37
CA LEU A 136 12.98 -10.65 6.97
C LEU A 136 11.82 -11.61 7.24
N ASP A 137 11.96 -12.91 6.98
CA ASP A 137 10.95 -13.94 7.28
C ASP A 137 10.48 -13.94 8.75
N ASN A 138 11.41 -13.67 9.68
CA ASN A 138 11.10 -13.59 11.11
C ASN A 138 10.29 -12.32 11.40
N ILE A 139 10.68 -11.18 10.81
CA ILE A 139 9.90 -9.94 10.92
C ILE A 139 8.50 -10.14 10.32
N THR A 140 8.41 -10.71 9.12
CA THR A 140 7.14 -11.00 8.44
C THR A 140 6.23 -11.80 9.35
N THR A 141 6.74 -12.89 9.94
CA THR A 141 5.97 -13.74 10.87
C THR A 141 5.49 -12.99 12.12
N LEU A 142 6.31 -12.07 12.63
CA LEU A 142 6.00 -11.32 13.84
C LEU A 142 5.03 -10.16 13.61
N LEU A 143 4.99 -9.57 12.40
CA LEU A 143 4.22 -8.35 12.12
C LEU A 143 3.01 -8.54 11.22
N VAL A 144 3.03 -9.51 10.29
CA VAL A 144 1.91 -9.71 9.37
C VAL A 144 0.65 -10.07 10.14
N GLY A 145 -0.44 -9.33 9.87
CA GLY A 145 -1.72 -9.49 10.56
C GLY A 145 -1.78 -8.86 11.96
N LYS A 146 -0.67 -8.37 12.51
CA LYS A 146 -0.64 -7.77 13.86
C LYS A 146 -1.13 -6.33 13.85
N TRP A 147 -1.64 -5.89 15.00
CA TRP A 147 -2.11 -4.53 15.21
C TRP A 147 -1.14 -3.85 16.17
N PHE A 148 -1.02 -2.53 16.07
CA PHE A 148 -0.34 -1.71 17.08
C PHE A 148 -1.26 -0.53 17.42
N GLY A 149 -1.45 -0.23 18.70
CA GLY A 149 -2.40 0.80 19.15
C GLY A 149 -3.77 0.70 18.46
N SER A 150 -4.20 1.80 17.86
CA SER A 150 -5.44 1.90 17.07
C SER A 150 -5.25 1.63 15.57
N PHE A 151 -4.04 1.26 15.14
CA PHE A 151 -3.74 0.91 13.77
C PHE A 151 -4.00 -0.58 13.52
N ARG A 152 -4.54 -0.89 12.35
CA ARG A 152 -4.99 -2.24 11.98
C ARG A 152 -4.29 -2.65 10.70
N TYR A 153 -3.79 -3.88 10.68
CA TYR A 153 -3.07 -4.43 9.53
C TYR A 153 -3.93 -4.36 8.25
N ILE A 154 -3.30 -3.94 7.16
CA ILE A 154 -3.92 -3.81 5.84
C ILE A 154 -3.29 -4.79 4.87
N SER A 155 -1.99 -4.63 4.65
CA SER A 155 -1.22 -5.37 3.66
C SER A 155 0.25 -5.43 4.05
N HIS A 156 0.97 -6.31 3.37
CA HIS A 156 2.42 -6.26 3.31
C HIS A 156 2.89 -6.57 1.89
N THR A 157 4.14 -6.26 1.62
CA THR A 157 4.88 -6.75 0.47
C THR A 157 6.21 -7.30 0.95
N GLU A 158 6.59 -8.46 0.45
CA GLU A 158 7.81 -9.17 0.82
C GLU A 158 8.62 -9.50 -0.43
N GLY A 159 9.84 -8.99 -0.54
CA GLY A 159 10.74 -9.26 -1.66
C GLY A 159 12.20 -9.11 -1.22
N LYS A 160 12.93 -8.19 -1.86
CA LYS A 160 14.23 -7.76 -1.34
C LYS A 160 14.10 -7.05 0.02
N ASP A 161 13.06 -6.23 0.10
CA ASP A 161 12.71 -5.43 1.28
C ASP A 161 11.30 -5.85 1.75
N LEU A 162 10.95 -5.54 2.99
CA LEU A 162 9.64 -5.85 3.58
C LEU A 162 8.89 -4.55 3.88
N VAL A 163 7.72 -4.37 3.27
CA VAL A 163 6.82 -3.24 3.57
C VAL A 163 5.58 -3.76 4.28
N ILE A 164 5.23 -3.19 5.43
CA ILE A 164 3.99 -3.51 6.14
C ILE A 164 3.17 -2.25 6.31
N ARG A 165 1.86 -2.37 6.12
CA ARG A 165 0.92 -1.24 6.16
C ARG A 165 -0.18 -1.48 7.17
N TRP A 166 -0.48 -0.42 7.90
CA TRP A 166 -1.63 -0.34 8.78
C TRP A 166 -2.45 0.91 8.48
N GLN A 167 -3.70 0.90 8.92
CA GLN A 167 -4.58 2.06 8.86
C GLN A 167 -5.24 2.26 10.22
N LEU A 168 -5.36 3.53 10.62
CA LEU A 168 -6.05 3.92 11.83
C LEU A 168 -7.54 3.52 11.74
N VAL A 169 -8.12 3.14 12.87
CA VAL A 169 -9.55 2.83 12.94
C VAL A 169 -10.36 4.09 12.60
N ASP A 170 -11.35 3.93 11.71
CA ASP A 170 -12.30 4.98 11.31
C ASP A 170 -11.67 6.28 10.74
N SER A 171 -10.42 6.21 10.28
CA SER A 171 -9.67 7.31 9.67
C SER A 171 -8.92 6.80 8.42
N ARG A 172 -8.59 7.70 7.48
CA ARG A 172 -7.69 7.36 6.37
C ARG A 172 -6.22 7.43 6.74
N ALA A 173 -5.91 7.82 7.97
CA ALA A 173 -4.54 7.90 8.43
C ALA A 173 -3.91 6.51 8.36
N SER A 174 -2.68 6.45 7.88
CA SER A 174 -1.97 5.20 7.62
C SER A 174 -0.60 5.20 8.24
N ALA A 175 -0.11 4.01 8.52
CA ALA A 175 1.22 3.78 9.02
C ALA A 175 1.91 2.76 8.14
N THR A 176 3.21 2.95 7.93
CA THR A 176 4.03 2.00 7.18
C THR A 176 5.33 1.73 7.91
N LEU A 177 5.75 0.48 7.90
CA LEU A 177 7.10 0.07 8.22
C LEU A 177 7.73 -0.46 6.93
N HIS A 178 8.86 0.08 6.53
CA HIS A 178 9.67 -0.44 5.43
C HIS A 178 11.01 -0.90 5.98
N VAL A 179 11.29 -2.20 5.89
CA VAL A 179 12.50 -2.82 6.41
C VAL A 179 13.40 -3.23 5.24
N PHE A 180 14.63 -2.74 5.30
CA PHE A 180 15.73 -3.05 4.40
C PHE A 180 16.76 -3.95 5.12
N ASP A 181 17.88 -4.22 4.46
CA ASP A 181 18.94 -5.07 5.00
C ASP A 181 19.61 -4.50 6.27
N ASP A 182 19.76 -3.18 6.39
CA ASP A 182 20.49 -2.47 7.45
C ASP A 182 19.72 -1.30 8.08
N GLU A 183 18.52 -1.01 7.58
CA GLU A 183 17.68 0.06 8.09
C GLU A 183 16.19 -0.26 8.04
N ALA A 184 15.42 0.49 8.82
CA ALA A 184 13.97 0.53 8.72
C ALA A 184 13.48 1.97 8.72
N ILE A 185 12.46 2.22 7.91
CA ILE A 185 11.78 3.50 7.79
C ILE A 185 10.34 3.34 8.24
N LEU A 186 9.97 4.09 9.27
CA LEU A 186 8.62 4.18 9.79
C LEU A 186 8.01 5.46 9.27
N ASN A 187 6.78 5.39 8.74
CA ASN A 187 6.04 6.59 8.36
C ASN A 187 4.63 6.56 8.92
N ILE A 188 4.13 7.71 9.35
CA ILE A 188 2.71 7.98 9.62
C ILE A 188 2.24 9.04 8.64
N ILE A 189 1.19 8.73 7.87
CA ILE A 189 0.51 9.66 6.98
C ILE A 189 -0.83 10.02 7.63
N PRO A 190 -0.99 11.24 8.17
CA PRO A 190 -2.25 11.75 8.70
C PRO A 190 -3.40 11.71 7.69
N ASP A 191 -4.62 11.65 8.20
CA ASP A 191 -5.79 11.98 7.40
C ASP A 191 -6.02 13.49 7.47
N LYS A 192 -6.09 14.16 6.31
CA LYS A 192 -6.35 15.61 6.23
C LYS A 192 -7.72 15.99 6.77
N GLN A 193 -8.66 15.04 6.79
CA GLN A 193 -10.00 15.22 7.33
C GLN A 193 -10.10 14.72 8.77
N ASP A 194 -8.97 14.34 9.41
CA ASP A 194 -9.00 13.91 10.79
C ASP A 194 -9.40 15.07 11.70
N SER A 195 -10.66 15.03 12.13
CA SER A 195 -11.22 15.94 13.11
C SER A 195 -10.91 15.50 14.53
N GLN A 196 -10.40 14.27 14.71
CA GLN A 196 -9.95 13.79 16.00
C GLN A 196 -8.55 14.35 16.24
N LYS A 197 -8.30 14.88 17.44
CA LYS A 197 -6.97 15.35 17.87
C LYS A 197 -6.02 14.17 18.11
N PHE A 198 -5.95 13.24 17.17
CA PHE A 198 -5.10 12.07 17.25
C PHE A 198 -3.63 12.53 17.20
N SER A 199 -2.82 12.10 18.16
CA SER A 199 -1.40 12.44 18.17
C SER A 199 -0.65 11.46 17.28
N TYR A 200 -0.30 11.92 16.08
CA TYR A 200 0.45 11.12 15.12
C TYR A 200 1.90 10.92 15.55
N GLU A 201 2.47 11.86 16.30
CA GLU A 201 3.78 11.71 16.95
C GLU A 201 3.76 10.55 17.94
N GLN A 202 2.76 10.49 18.84
CA GLN A 202 2.62 9.36 19.77
C GLN A 202 2.44 8.03 19.04
N ALA A 203 1.72 8.03 17.91
CA ALA A 203 1.56 6.82 17.12
C ALA A 203 2.86 6.36 16.43
N LEU A 204 3.70 7.30 16.01
CA LEU A 204 5.04 6.99 15.51
C LEU A 204 5.91 6.39 16.62
N ASP A 205 5.90 7.00 17.81
CA ASP A 205 6.61 6.50 18.99
C ASP A 205 6.17 5.07 19.37
N ASP A 206 4.86 4.81 19.35
CA ASP A 206 4.30 3.50 19.68
C ASP A 206 4.69 2.45 18.63
N LEU A 207 4.68 2.80 17.34
CA LEU A 207 5.17 1.91 16.28
C LEU A 207 6.66 1.65 16.42
N SER A 208 7.44 2.69 16.73
CA SER A 208 8.87 2.61 16.97
C SER A 208 9.17 1.65 18.12
N ARG A 209 8.54 1.87 19.28
CA ARG A 209 8.69 0.99 20.45
C ARG A 209 8.34 -0.46 20.11
N TYR A 210 7.22 -0.67 19.42
CA TYR A 210 6.79 -2.00 19.01
C TYR A 210 7.82 -2.69 18.10
N PHE A 211 8.40 -1.96 17.16
CA PHE A 211 9.44 -2.50 16.29
C PHE A 211 10.76 -2.76 17.04
N PHE A 212 11.17 -1.86 17.94
CA PHE A 212 12.34 -2.05 18.81
C PHE A 212 12.23 -3.28 19.70
N GLU A 213 11.04 -3.59 20.23
CA GLU A 213 10.80 -4.82 21.00
C GLU A 213 11.03 -6.07 20.14
N ILE A 214 10.60 -6.04 18.86
CA ILE A 214 10.84 -7.12 17.91
C ILE A 214 12.34 -7.29 17.64
N LEU A 215 13.04 -6.21 17.31
CA LEU A 215 14.49 -6.25 17.07
C LEU A 215 15.24 -6.79 18.30
N SER A 216 14.87 -6.31 19.49
CA SER A 216 15.45 -6.77 20.77
C SER A 216 15.21 -8.27 21.00
N SER A 217 14.01 -8.77 20.67
CA SER A 217 13.69 -10.20 20.78
C SER A 217 14.51 -11.09 19.82
N LEU A 218 15.00 -10.50 18.72
CA LEU A 218 15.89 -11.14 17.76
C LEU A 218 17.37 -10.94 18.09
N GLY A 219 17.70 -10.25 19.18
CA GLY A 219 19.07 -9.94 19.59
C GLY A 219 19.71 -8.80 18.80
N ILE A 220 18.93 -8.02 18.06
CA ILE A 220 19.41 -6.99 17.14
C ILE A 220 19.46 -5.64 17.85
N ASN A 221 20.64 -5.01 17.82
CA ASN A 221 20.85 -3.67 18.34
C ASN A 221 20.54 -2.64 17.26
N ALA A 222 19.65 -1.70 17.58
CA ALA A 222 19.19 -0.66 16.67
C ALA A 222 19.27 0.74 17.30
N ILE A 223 19.38 1.77 16.47
CA ILE A 223 19.50 3.16 16.87
C ILE A 223 18.56 4.01 16.00
N ILE A 224 17.92 5.01 16.60
CA ILE A 224 17.15 6.02 15.86
C ILE A 224 18.13 7.07 15.33
N GLU A 225 18.19 7.23 14.01
CA GLU A 225 19.04 8.26 13.39
C GLU A 225 18.30 9.56 13.11
N PHE A 226 17.01 9.46 12.80
CA PHE A 226 16.21 10.61 12.40
C PHE A 226 14.76 10.43 12.80
N GLU A 227 14.13 11.54 13.19
CA GLU A 227 12.69 11.65 13.40
C GLU A 227 12.23 13.06 13.00
N GLY A 228 11.15 13.17 12.24
CA GLY A 228 10.55 14.47 11.94
C GLY A 228 9.50 14.47 10.83
N TRP A 229 8.86 15.63 10.67
CA TRP A 229 7.89 15.89 9.61
C TRP A 229 8.56 16.05 8.25
N ARG A 230 7.93 15.45 7.24
CA ARG A 230 8.30 15.49 5.83
C ARG A 230 7.07 15.86 5.00
N ARG A 231 7.31 16.39 3.80
CA ARG A 231 6.26 16.68 2.82
C ARG A 231 6.54 15.92 1.55
N ARG A 232 5.56 15.18 1.04
CA ARG A 232 5.61 14.55 -0.28
C ARG A 232 4.74 15.34 -1.24
N SER A 233 5.29 15.68 -2.41
CA SER A 233 4.49 16.12 -3.56
C SER A 233 4.75 15.15 -4.71
N PHE A 234 3.74 14.34 -5.05
CA PHE A 234 3.67 13.73 -6.37
C PHE A 234 2.70 14.54 -7.20
N SER A 235 3.06 14.88 -8.44
CA SER A 235 2.07 15.40 -9.37
C SER A 235 1.18 14.24 -9.85
N GLU A 236 -0.09 14.53 -10.11
CA GLU A 236 -1.05 13.57 -10.70
C GLU A 236 -0.50 12.95 -11.99
N ILE A 237 0.20 13.78 -12.79
CA ILE A 237 0.83 13.40 -14.06
C ILE A 237 1.92 12.35 -13.83
N ASP A 238 2.78 12.53 -12.83
CA ASP A 238 3.85 11.57 -12.53
C ASP A 238 3.28 10.22 -12.09
N PHE A 239 2.20 10.21 -11.32
CA PHE A 239 1.56 8.97 -10.88
C PHE A 239 0.96 8.20 -12.06
N GLN A 240 0.15 8.88 -12.89
CA GLN A 240 -0.49 8.24 -14.05
C GLN A 240 0.55 7.71 -15.05
N GLN A 241 1.63 8.46 -15.28
CA GLN A 241 2.73 8.02 -16.15
C GLN A 241 3.43 6.79 -15.58
N ARG A 242 3.78 6.77 -14.29
CA ARG A 242 4.41 5.62 -13.64
C ARG A 242 3.52 4.38 -13.67
N PHE A 243 2.23 4.55 -13.40
CA PHE A 243 1.27 3.44 -13.40
C PHE A 243 1.06 2.85 -14.79
N THR A 244 0.94 3.71 -15.81
CA THR A 244 0.84 3.27 -17.20
C THR A 244 2.12 2.58 -17.66
N ALA A 245 3.29 3.11 -17.29
CA ALA A 245 4.59 2.51 -17.61
C ALA A 245 4.76 1.13 -16.95
N TRP A 246 4.38 0.98 -15.69
CA TRP A 246 4.42 -0.31 -14.98
C TRP A 246 3.48 -1.35 -15.59
N LEU A 247 2.24 -0.96 -15.92
CA LEU A 247 1.33 -1.88 -16.62
C LEU A 247 1.88 -2.33 -17.98
N SER A 248 2.55 -1.42 -18.69
CA SER A 248 3.14 -1.71 -20.00
C SER A 248 4.35 -2.65 -19.89
N SER A 249 5.17 -2.51 -18.83
CA SER A 249 6.32 -3.41 -18.63
C SER A 249 5.90 -4.84 -18.33
N LEU A 250 4.76 -5.04 -17.64
CA LEU A 250 4.23 -6.37 -17.34
C LEU A 250 3.66 -7.10 -18.55
N ASN A 251 3.08 -6.38 -19.52
CA ASN A 251 2.57 -7.00 -20.75
C ASN A 251 3.71 -7.53 -21.64
N ASN A 252 4.82 -6.80 -21.74
CA ASN A 252 5.99 -7.21 -22.53
C ASN A 252 6.70 -8.46 -21.97
N LEU A 253 6.47 -8.80 -20.70
CA LEU A 253 7.00 -10.02 -20.07
C LEU A 253 6.12 -11.25 -20.33
N SER A 254 4.91 -11.08 -20.87
CA SER A 254 3.99 -12.18 -21.17
C SER A 254 4.04 -12.68 -22.63
N GLU A 255 4.81 -12.01 -23.49
CA GLU A 255 4.97 -12.33 -24.93
C GLU A 255 6.32 -13.00 -25.28
N ASN A 256 7.19 -13.27 -24.30
CA ASN A 256 8.44 -14.05 -24.46
C ASN A 256 8.39 -15.35 -23.65
#